data_AF-A0A3D3H375-F1
#
_entry.id   AF-A0A3D3H375-F1
#
_cell.length_a   1.000
_cell.length_b   1.000
_cell.length_c   1.000
_cell.angle_alpha   90.00
_cell.angle_beta   90.00
_cell.angle_gamma   90.00
#
_symmetry.space_group_name_H-M   'P 1'
#
loop_
_entity.id
_entity.type
_entity.pdbx_description
1 polymer ?
#
loop_
_entity_poly.entity_id
_entity_poly.type
_entity_poly.pdbx_seq_one_letter_code
_entity_poly.pdbx_strand_id
1 'polypeptide(L)'
;MPGWADDPFLIAFTPLRRVTTRESPYAGTLVRSPAGVHLLIDPEQVPGGELFWTPQDDTHVLRALDVVHMGTSRSDAAAGALVEACREPLETYLAVRDSLRSPVTEPECATIMISLLRGANELRTEARNDPGGGWWLSGSARPVFALSPGAEPARESACRILNRLPLDDARGGSVRDAIVALLRTDDVRAGGIDACERAVFEWVEPGPLRPSSEAPAAVRLTPSPASVEPPPRAGDGGAAPDEPGAFDRLVRGGDGRWQETLADVAASARGAMRSFRRRPTSERPVRRGRLLIAAAAVGAVLAIAFTVLAPDAQSAPEDGAPTGEAAIAPDAGVDASSESRVQDDQPDLPRAAGAILDAVTTCAGDAACVQTIAERADVTPATGAATAPAPLRTLHVVDEYGDVAVIRAEADGYPPQLVVIARHDDRWLLREVLDLAQQPSS
;
A
#
# COMPACT_ATOMS: atom_id res chain seq x y z
N MET A 1 -26.59 12.78 -35.85
CA MET A 1 -25.71 12.28 -34.79
C MET A 1 -25.51 13.42 -33.78
N PRO A 2 -26.44 13.65 -32.83
CA PRO A 2 -26.26 14.68 -31.82
C PRO A 2 -25.74 14.08 -30.50
N GLY A 3 -24.64 14.67 -30.01
CA GLY A 3 -24.41 14.97 -28.59
C GLY A 3 -24.28 13.82 -27.60
N TRP A 4 -23.11 13.17 -27.57
CA TRP A 4 -22.63 12.44 -26.37
C TRP A 4 -21.38 13.09 -25.76
N ALA A 5 -20.81 14.11 -26.42
CA ALA A 5 -19.55 14.74 -26.02
C ALA A 5 -19.71 15.71 -24.84
N ASP A 6 -20.95 16.07 -24.46
CA ASP A 6 -21.25 17.07 -23.44
C ASP A 6 -22.15 16.53 -22.32
N ASP A 7 -22.05 15.24 -21.98
CA ASP A 7 -22.67 14.75 -20.74
C ASP A 7 -21.68 14.97 -19.57
N PRO A 8 -21.93 15.94 -18.66
CA PRO A 8 -21.06 16.21 -17.53
C PRO A 8 -20.99 15.04 -16.53
N PHE A 9 -21.83 14.01 -16.69
CA PHE A 9 -21.83 12.80 -15.87
C PHE A 9 -21.05 11.63 -16.50
N LEU A 10 -20.52 11.78 -17.73
CA LEU A 10 -19.65 10.80 -18.35
C LEU A 10 -18.19 11.16 -18.11
N ILE A 11 -17.60 10.61 -17.05
CA ILE A 11 -16.15 10.67 -16.87
C ILE A 11 -15.52 9.82 -17.97
N ALA A 12 -14.79 10.46 -18.88
CA ALA A 12 -14.07 9.78 -19.94
C ALA A 12 -12.88 9.00 -19.33
N PHE A 13 -12.96 7.68 -19.34
CA PHE A 13 -11.86 6.79 -19.02
C PHE A 13 -11.16 6.37 -20.30
N THR A 14 -9.83 6.48 -20.34
CA THR A 14 -9.00 5.93 -21.42
C THR A 14 -8.40 4.61 -20.96
N PRO A 15 -8.77 3.45 -21.55
CA PRO A 15 -8.14 2.18 -21.24
C PRO A 15 -6.65 2.21 -21.57
N LEU A 16 -5.81 1.71 -20.67
CA LEU A 16 -4.37 1.60 -20.86
C LEU A 16 -3.95 0.18 -21.21
N ARG A 17 -4.15 -0.76 -20.27
CA ARG A 17 -3.82 -2.19 -20.46
C ARG A 17 -4.58 -3.06 -19.46
N ARG A 18 -4.69 -4.36 -19.76
CA ARG A 18 -5.17 -5.35 -18.78
C ARG A 18 -4.06 -5.74 -17.81
N VAL A 19 -4.44 -6.02 -16.58
CA VAL A 19 -3.56 -6.52 -15.51
C VAL A 19 -4.16 -7.78 -14.89
N THR A 20 -3.29 -8.65 -14.41
CA THR A 20 -3.66 -9.88 -13.70
C THR A 20 -3.44 -9.71 -12.19
N THR A 21 -3.91 -10.69 -11.41
CA THR A 21 -3.71 -10.74 -9.95
C THR A 21 -2.24 -10.86 -9.52
N ARG A 22 -1.31 -11.08 -10.47
CA ARG A 22 0.13 -11.03 -10.21
C ARG A 22 0.65 -9.60 -10.03
N GLU A 23 0.04 -8.64 -10.73
CA GLU A 23 0.50 -7.24 -10.79
C GLU A 23 -0.39 -6.28 -9.98
N SER A 24 -1.54 -6.76 -9.54
CA SER A 24 -2.56 -5.97 -8.86
C SER A 24 -3.37 -6.86 -7.93
N PRO A 25 -4.04 -6.32 -6.89
CA PRO A 25 -4.88 -7.11 -6.01
C PRO A 25 -6.02 -7.84 -6.72
N TYR A 26 -6.53 -7.25 -7.81
CA TYR A 26 -7.64 -7.79 -8.60
C TYR A 26 -7.28 -7.78 -10.08
N ALA A 27 -7.80 -8.73 -10.85
CA ALA A 27 -7.67 -8.68 -12.31
C ALA A 27 -8.59 -7.60 -12.88
N GLY A 28 -8.13 -6.89 -13.90
CA GLY A 28 -8.89 -5.78 -14.45
C GLY A 28 -8.18 -5.03 -15.56
N THR A 29 -8.65 -3.82 -15.83
CA THR A 29 -8.08 -2.92 -16.83
C THR A 29 -7.60 -1.66 -16.13
N LEU A 30 -6.32 -1.33 -16.28
CA LEU A 30 -5.82 -0.01 -15.90
C LEU A 30 -6.44 1.02 -16.83
N VAL A 31 -7.02 2.06 -16.24
CA VAL A 31 -7.67 3.15 -16.94
C VAL A 31 -7.10 4.47 -16.49
N ARG A 32 -7.01 5.43 -17.40
CA ARG A 32 -6.64 6.82 -17.11
C ARG A 32 -7.90 7.68 -17.05
N SER A 33 -8.03 8.43 -15.97
CA SER A 33 -9.02 9.49 -15.78
C SER A 33 -8.28 10.84 -15.61
N PRO A 34 -9.00 11.98 -15.57
CA PRO A 34 -8.41 13.26 -15.17
C PRO A 34 -7.81 13.25 -13.76
N ALA A 35 -8.31 12.38 -12.86
CA ALA A 35 -7.82 12.25 -11.49
C ALA A 35 -6.57 11.37 -11.37
N GLY A 36 -6.24 10.56 -12.39
CA GLY A 36 -5.04 9.73 -12.40
C GLY A 36 -5.24 8.38 -13.05
N VAL A 37 -4.43 7.41 -12.62
CA VAL A 37 -4.53 6.02 -13.07
C VAL A 37 -5.29 5.22 -12.02
N HIS A 38 -6.29 4.47 -12.48
CA HIS A 38 -7.15 3.64 -11.64
C HIS A 38 -7.21 2.22 -12.22
N LEU A 39 -7.72 1.30 -11.42
CA LEU A 39 -8.01 -0.05 -11.88
C LEU A 39 -9.52 -0.22 -12.00
N LEU A 40 -9.99 -0.60 -13.18
CA LEU A 40 -11.37 -0.99 -13.42
C LEU A 40 -11.48 -2.52 -13.32
N ILE A 41 -12.29 -3.00 -12.40
CA ILE A 41 -12.45 -4.43 -12.09
C ILE A 41 -13.90 -4.87 -12.25
N ASP A 42 -14.08 -6.16 -12.47
CA ASP A 42 -15.37 -6.81 -12.20
C ASP A 42 -15.56 -6.88 -10.67
N PRO A 43 -16.61 -6.25 -10.11
CA PRO A 43 -16.86 -6.23 -8.67
C PRO A 43 -17.14 -7.62 -8.08
N GLU A 44 -17.56 -8.61 -8.88
CA GLU A 44 -17.80 -9.97 -8.40
C GLU A 44 -16.52 -10.65 -7.87
N GLN A 45 -15.35 -10.14 -8.23
CA GLN A 45 -14.06 -10.61 -7.74
C GLN A 45 -13.79 -10.24 -6.27
N VAL A 46 -14.45 -9.22 -5.72
CA VAL A 46 -14.10 -8.67 -4.40
C VAL A 46 -14.99 -9.29 -3.31
N PRO A 47 -14.42 -10.08 -2.39
CA PRO A 47 -15.15 -10.50 -1.19
C PRO A 47 -15.28 -9.28 -0.28
N GLY A 48 -16.48 -8.98 0.22
CA GLY A 48 -16.63 -7.84 1.15
C GLY A 48 -18.01 -7.21 1.19
N GLY A 49 -18.90 -7.52 0.24
CA GLY A 49 -20.27 -7.01 0.24
C GLY A 49 -20.29 -5.49 0.43
N GLU A 50 -21.02 -5.01 1.43
CA GLU A 50 -21.19 -3.59 1.76
C GLU A 50 -19.88 -2.85 2.08
N LEU A 51 -18.86 -3.52 2.63
CA LEU A 51 -17.59 -2.89 3.00
C LEU A 51 -16.88 -2.32 1.76
N PHE A 52 -16.79 -3.10 0.69
CA PHE A 52 -16.14 -2.66 -0.55
C PHE A 52 -16.84 -1.44 -1.17
N TRP A 53 -18.16 -1.33 -0.98
CA TRP A 53 -19.00 -0.28 -1.56
C TRP A 53 -19.21 0.94 -0.67
N THR A 54 -18.75 0.92 0.58
CA THR A 54 -18.92 2.05 1.50
C THR A 54 -17.78 3.04 1.28
N PRO A 55 -18.03 4.19 0.62
CA PRO A 55 -16.96 5.16 0.37
C PRO A 55 -16.50 5.78 1.68
N GLN A 56 -15.18 5.87 1.85
CA GLN A 56 -14.56 6.57 2.96
C GLN A 56 -13.26 7.23 2.50
N ASP A 57 -13.10 8.50 2.84
CA ASP A 57 -11.84 9.20 2.62
C ASP A 57 -10.76 8.65 3.56
N ASP A 58 -9.50 8.67 3.11
CA ASP A 58 -8.33 8.25 3.90
C ASP A 58 -8.42 6.84 4.52
N THR A 59 -9.05 5.90 3.80
CA THR A 59 -9.11 4.49 4.16
C THR A 59 -7.79 3.75 3.91
N HIS A 60 -7.52 2.74 4.74
CA HIS A 60 -6.43 1.79 4.59
C HIS A 60 -6.93 0.40 4.13
N VAL A 61 -8.17 0.32 3.68
CA VAL A 61 -8.79 -0.82 3.01
C VAL A 61 -9.13 -0.40 1.58
N LEU A 62 -8.84 -1.25 0.59
CA LEU A 62 -9.12 -0.94 -0.80
C LEU A 62 -10.64 -1.04 -1.04
N ARG A 63 -11.24 0.09 -1.47
CA ARG A 63 -12.69 0.22 -1.70
C ARG A 63 -12.98 0.73 -3.11
N ALA A 64 -14.23 0.55 -3.53
CA ALA A 64 -14.74 1.15 -4.75
C ALA A 64 -14.74 2.67 -4.62
N LEU A 65 -14.08 3.34 -5.56
CA LEU A 65 -14.12 4.79 -5.74
C LEU A 65 -15.37 5.22 -6.49
N ASP A 66 -15.76 4.43 -7.50
CA ASP A 66 -16.91 4.72 -8.36
C ASP A 66 -17.42 3.45 -9.07
N VAL A 67 -18.63 3.51 -9.62
CA VAL A 67 -19.24 2.48 -10.48
C VAL A 67 -19.28 2.97 -11.92
N VAL A 68 -18.59 2.25 -12.81
CA VAL A 68 -18.51 2.57 -14.23
C VAL A 68 -19.40 1.62 -15.01
N HIS A 69 -20.29 2.17 -15.84
CA HIS A 69 -21.11 1.37 -16.75
C HIS A 69 -20.34 1.16 -18.07
N MET A 70 -20.07 -0.10 -18.40
CA MET A 70 -19.32 -0.52 -19.58
C MET A 70 -20.29 -0.99 -20.66
N GLY A 71 -20.66 -0.11 -21.59
CA GLY A 71 -21.52 -0.44 -22.72
C GLY A 71 -22.00 0.78 -23.51
N THR A 72 -22.43 0.56 -24.75
CA THR A 72 -23.00 1.63 -25.60
C THR A 72 -24.48 1.90 -25.32
N SER A 73 -25.14 1.03 -24.56
CA SER A 73 -26.53 1.18 -24.12
C SER A 73 -26.69 0.81 -22.65
N ARG A 74 -27.61 1.48 -21.96
CA ARG A 74 -27.90 1.26 -20.53
C ARG A 74 -28.44 -0.13 -20.22
N SER A 75 -29.01 -0.82 -21.22
CA SER A 75 -29.59 -2.17 -21.08
C SER A 75 -28.57 -3.30 -21.23
N ASP A 76 -27.41 -3.06 -21.86
CA ASP A 76 -26.32 -4.04 -22.06
C ASP A 76 -25.04 -3.68 -21.29
N ALA A 77 -25.06 -2.62 -20.49
CA ALA A 77 -23.87 -2.15 -19.81
C ALA A 77 -23.50 -3.06 -18.63
N ALA A 78 -22.35 -3.72 -18.70
CA ALA A 78 -21.76 -4.39 -17.55
C ALA A 78 -21.29 -3.33 -16.53
N ALA A 79 -21.58 -3.49 -15.25
CA ALA A 79 -21.08 -2.59 -14.22
C ALA A 79 -19.68 -3.02 -13.77
N GLY A 80 -18.69 -2.14 -13.91
CA GLY A 80 -17.37 -2.29 -13.32
C GLY A 80 -17.21 -1.40 -12.09
N ALA A 81 -16.32 -1.79 -11.18
CA ALA A 81 -15.91 -0.95 -10.05
C ALA A 81 -14.56 -0.31 -10.34
N LEU A 82 -14.46 0.99 -10.09
CA LEU A 82 -13.20 1.72 -10.14
C LEU A 82 -12.54 1.66 -8.76
N VAL A 83 -11.26 1.27 -8.68
CA VAL A 83 -10.49 1.25 -7.43
C VAL A 83 -9.15 1.96 -7.61
N GLU A 84 -8.49 2.33 -6.50
CA GLU A 84 -7.12 2.87 -6.55
C GLU A 84 -6.18 1.84 -7.18
N ALA A 85 -5.37 2.25 -8.16
CA ALA A 85 -4.38 1.37 -8.76
C ALA A 85 -3.28 1.06 -7.74
N CYS A 86 -3.03 -0.22 -7.48
CA CYS A 86 -1.93 -0.68 -6.64
C CYS A 86 -0.70 -1.01 -7.48
N ARG A 87 0.49 -0.78 -6.93
CA ARG A 87 1.78 -0.96 -7.61
C ARG A 87 2.38 -2.35 -7.36
N GLU A 88 2.52 -2.73 -6.10
CA GLU A 88 3.15 -3.99 -5.69
C GLU A 88 2.68 -4.42 -4.28
N PRO A 89 2.80 -5.71 -3.92
CA PRO A 89 2.56 -6.17 -2.55
C PRO A 89 3.57 -5.56 -1.57
N LEU A 90 3.12 -5.23 -0.36
CA LEU A 90 3.98 -4.60 0.66
C LEU A 90 5.14 -5.51 1.08
N GLU A 91 4.93 -6.82 1.19
CA GLU A 91 6.04 -7.74 1.50
C GLU A 91 7.06 -7.84 0.36
N THR A 92 6.62 -7.75 -0.89
CA THR A 92 7.51 -7.71 -2.06
C THR A 92 8.36 -6.44 -2.00
N TYR A 93 7.72 -5.30 -1.73
CA TYR A 93 8.42 -4.03 -1.54
C TYR A 93 9.53 -4.14 -0.49
N LEU A 94 9.21 -4.66 0.71
CA LEU A 94 10.18 -4.84 1.78
C LEU A 94 11.32 -5.79 1.37
N ALA A 95 10.99 -6.91 0.72
CA ALA A 95 12.00 -7.87 0.26
C ALA A 95 12.94 -7.28 -0.80
N VAL A 96 12.43 -6.46 -1.72
CA VAL A 96 13.25 -5.77 -2.73
C VAL A 96 14.18 -4.76 -2.05
N ARG A 97 13.66 -3.94 -1.13
CA ARG A 97 14.45 -2.98 -0.34
C ARG A 97 15.58 -3.65 0.44
N ASP A 98 15.31 -4.79 1.07
CA ASP A 98 16.32 -5.60 1.76
C ASP A 98 17.38 -6.14 0.78
N SER A 99 16.95 -6.67 -0.37
CA SER A 99 17.85 -7.23 -1.39
C SER A 99 18.81 -6.20 -1.98
N LEU A 100 18.35 -4.95 -2.12
CA LEU A 100 19.14 -3.81 -2.58
C LEU A 100 20.00 -3.19 -1.47
N ARG A 101 20.03 -3.79 -0.26
CA ARG A 101 20.72 -3.26 0.93
C ARG A 101 20.32 -1.82 1.25
N SER A 102 19.06 -1.50 0.97
CA SER A 102 18.43 -0.22 1.18
C SER A 102 17.17 -0.44 2.02
N PRO A 103 17.28 -0.83 3.29
CA PRO A 103 16.11 -1.05 4.13
C PRO A 103 15.22 0.20 4.21
N VAL A 104 13.98 -0.01 4.62
CA VAL A 104 13.08 1.10 4.95
C VAL A 104 13.65 1.90 6.12
N THR A 105 13.55 3.22 6.03
CA THR A 105 14.00 4.16 7.07
C THR A 105 12.99 4.26 8.21
N GLU A 106 13.37 4.84 9.35
CA GLU A 106 12.45 5.04 10.48
C GLU A 106 11.17 5.83 10.10
N PRO A 107 11.23 6.93 9.33
CA PRO A 107 10.03 7.62 8.85
C PRO A 107 9.14 6.73 7.95
N GLU A 108 9.74 5.89 7.11
CA GLU A 108 9.00 4.93 6.26
C GLU A 108 8.35 3.83 7.13
N CYS A 109 9.04 3.36 8.15
CA CYS A 109 8.50 2.41 9.14
C CYS A 109 7.29 3.01 9.85
N ALA A 110 7.34 4.27 10.27
CA ALA A 110 6.20 4.94 10.91
C ALA A 110 4.96 5.00 9.99
N THR A 111 5.14 5.31 8.70
CA THR A 111 4.07 5.27 7.71
C THR A 111 3.46 3.86 7.55
N ILE A 112 4.31 2.83 7.50
CA ILE A 112 3.86 1.43 7.45
C ILE A 112 3.08 1.08 8.72
N MET A 113 3.62 1.40 9.89
CA MET A 113 3.01 1.11 11.19
C MET A 113 1.61 1.71 11.33
N ILE A 114 1.45 2.99 11.00
CA ILE A 114 0.17 3.69 11.07
C ILE A 114 -0.83 3.08 10.08
N SER A 115 -0.38 2.79 8.86
CA SER A 115 -1.27 2.25 7.82
C SER A 115 -1.78 0.86 8.17
N LEU A 116 -0.90 -0.02 8.68
CA LEU A 116 -1.26 -1.35 9.14
C LEU A 116 -2.20 -1.31 10.36
N LEU A 117 -1.91 -0.44 11.33
CA LEU A 117 -2.75 -0.24 12.51
C LEU A 117 -4.16 0.23 12.13
N ARG A 118 -4.25 1.26 11.27
CA ARG A 118 -5.52 1.83 10.82
C ARG A 118 -6.33 0.85 9.99
N GLY A 119 -5.73 0.19 8.99
CA GLY A 119 -6.46 -0.75 8.14
C GLY A 119 -6.95 -1.98 8.89
N ALA A 120 -6.14 -2.53 9.80
CA ALA A 120 -6.59 -3.63 10.66
C ALA A 120 -7.73 -3.19 11.60
N ASN A 121 -7.68 -1.97 12.13
CA ASN A 121 -8.74 -1.42 12.97
C ASN A 121 -10.05 -1.13 12.21
N GLU A 122 -9.93 -0.64 10.98
CA GLU A 122 -11.06 -0.39 10.08
C GLU A 122 -11.84 -1.68 9.81
N LEU A 123 -11.13 -2.75 9.41
CA LEU A 123 -11.72 -4.07 9.20
C LEU A 123 -12.35 -4.64 10.45
N ARG A 124 -11.67 -4.53 11.61
CA ARG A 124 -12.22 -4.97 12.89
C ARG A 124 -13.53 -4.26 13.27
N THR A 125 -13.68 -3.00 12.89
CA THR A 125 -14.83 -2.18 13.28
C THR A 125 -16.02 -2.39 12.34
N GLU A 126 -15.76 -2.57 11.05
CA GLU A 126 -16.81 -2.58 10.01
C GLU A 126 -17.14 -3.96 9.47
N ALA A 127 -16.19 -4.90 9.50
CA ALA A 127 -16.43 -6.24 8.99
C ALA A 127 -17.11 -7.12 10.04
N ARG A 128 -18.18 -7.81 9.64
CA ARG A 128 -18.91 -8.76 10.51
C ARG A 128 -18.08 -10.00 10.85
N ASN A 129 -17.19 -10.38 9.93
CA ASN A 129 -16.21 -11.45 10.08
C ASN A 129 -14.82 -10.82 9.89
N ASP A 130 -13.75 -11.56 10.14
CA ASP A 130 -12.39 -11.08 9.88
C ASP A 130 -11.95 -11.50 8.46
N PRO A 131 -12.17 -10.67 7.43
CA PRO A 131 -11.90 -11.07 6.07
C PRO A 131 -10.39 -11.18 5.81
N GLY A 132 -10.04 -12.20 5.03
CA GLY A 132 -8.69 -12.39 4.51
C GLY A 132 -8.34 -11.41 3.40
N GLY A 133 -7.05 -11.21 3.17
CA GLY A 133 -6.55 -10.35 2.10
C GLY A 133 -5.03 -10.22 2.06
N GLY A 134 -4.57 -9.18 1.38
CA GLY A 134 -3.14 -8.86 1.28
C GLY A 134 -2.88 -7.35 1.35
N TRP A 135 -1.72 -6.98 1.86
CA TRP A 135 -1.27 -5.59 1.93
C TRP A 135 -0.56 -5.20 0.64
N TRP A 136 -1.00 -4.09 0.04
CA TRP A 136 -0.48 -3.55 -1.20
C TRP A 136 -0.05 -2.10 -1.02
N LEU A 137 0.91 -1.67 -1.83
CA LEU A 137 1.20 -0.24 -1.99
C LEU A 137 0.30 0.35 -3.06
N SER A 138 -0.45 1.36 -2.66
CA SER A 138 -1.31 2.12 -3.56
C SER A 138 -0.50 3.00 -4.53
N GLY A 139 -1.18 3.61 -5.51
CA GLY A 139 -0.58 4.53 -6.48
C GLY A 139 0.08 5.74 -5.81
N SER A 140 -0.35 6.10 -4.60
CA SER A 140 0.19 7.16 -3.75
C SER A 140 1.24 6.66 -2.73
N ALA A 141 1.73 5.43 -2.89
CA ALA A 141 2.70 4.79 -1.98
C ALA A 141 2.20 4.67 -0.53
N ARG A 142 0.88 4.48 -0.36
CA ARG A 142 0.25 4.19 0.93
C ARG A 142 -0.04 2.69 1.03
N PRO A 143 0.31 2.02 2.13
CA PRO A 143 -0.16 0.67 2.38
C PRO A 143 -1.68 0.62 2.53
N VAL A 144 -2.32 -0.25 1.75
CA VAL A 144 -3.76 -0.52 1.74
C VAL A 144 -4.02 -2.02 1.73
N PHE A 145 -5.07 -2.47 2.41
CA PHE A 145 -5.45 -3.88 2.46
C PHE A 145 -6.48 -4.20 1.37
N ALA A 146 -6.17 -5.14 0.50
CA ALA A 146 -7.11 -5.65 -0.51
C ALA A 146 -7.67 -7.00 -0.09
N LEU A 147 -8.99 -7.14 -0.14
CA LEU A 147 -9.70 -8.32 0.32
C LEU A 147 -9.51 -9.47 -0.66
N SER A 148 -9.27 -10.68 -0.16
CA SER A 148 -9.08 -11.87 -1.00
C SER A 148 -9.67 -13.12 -0.34
N PRO A 149 -10.45 -13.95 -1.05
CA PRO A 149 -11.10 -15.10 -0.44
C PRO A 149 -10.07 -16.12 0.08
N GLY A 150 -10.26 -16.58 1.32
CA GLY A 150 -9.41 -17.63 1.91
C GLY A 150 -7.97 -17.19 2.24
N ALA A 151 -7.66 -15.90 2.15
CA ALA A 151 -6.35 -15.36 2.52
C ALA A 151 -6.22 -15.11 4.05
N GLU A 152 -5.00 -14.81 4.49
CA GLU A 152 -4.68 -14.49 5.89
C GLU A 152 -5.44 -13.21 6.33
N PRO A 153 -5.98 -13.16 7.56
CA PRO A 153 -6.59 -11.95 8.09
C PRO A 153 -5.63 -10.76 8.17
N ALA A 154 -6.19 -9.55 8.10
CA ALA A 154 -5.40 -8.31 8.10
C ALA A 154 -4.55 -8.15 9.38
N ARG A 155 -5.09 -8.52 10.55
CA ARG A 155 -4.35 -8.42 11.82
C ARG A 155 -3.11 -9.32 11.86
N GLU A 156 -3.22 -10.54 11.29
CA GLU A 156 -2.17 -11.55 11.33
C GLU A 156 -1.04 -11.17 10.39
N SER A 157 -1.39 -10.82 9.15
CA SER A 157 -0.46 -10.28 8.16
C SER A 157 0.19 -8.97 8.63
N ALA A 158 -0.56 -8.04 9.25
CA ALA A 158 -0.01 -6.81 9.81
C ALA A 158 1.02 -7.10 10.91
N CYS A 159 0.72 -7.97 11.88
CA CYS A 159 1.68 -8.36 12.91
C CYS A 159 2.94 -8.98 12.30
N ARG A 160 2.80 -9.84 11.28
CA ARG A 160 3.94 -10.45 10.59
C ARG A 160 4.81 -9.40 9.89
N ILE A 161 4.22 -8.42 9.21
CA ILE A 161 4.95 -7.34 8.53
C ILE A 161 5.63 -6.41 9.54
N LEU A 162 4.93 -6.01 10.61
CA LEU A 162 5.48 -5.16 11.67
C LEU A 162 6.74 -5.77 12.29
N ASN A 163 6.72 -7.08 12.56
CA ASN A 163 7.87 -7.79 13.13
C ASN A 163 9.09 -7.90 12.20
N ARG A 164 8.94 -7.56 10.91
CA ARG A 164 10.04 -7.52 9.93
C ARG A 164 10.66 -6.13 9.78
N LEU A 165 10.07 -5.09 10.38
CA LEU A 165 10.59 -3.73 10.23
C LEU A 165 11.97 -3.58 10.90
N PRO A 166 12.97 -2.99 10.22
CA PRO A 166 14.33 -2.82 10.71
C PRO A 166 14.41 -1.63 11.69
N LEU A 167 13.95 -1.85 12.91
CA LEU A 167 13.97 -0.86 13.99
C LEU A 167 15.17 -1.12 14.90
N ASP A 168 16.23 -0.34 14.71
CA ASP A 168 17.48 -0.46 15.47
C ASP A 168 17.41 0.21 16.85
N ASP A 169 16.51 1.18 17.01
CA ASP A 169 16.34 1.93 18.23
C ASP A 169 15.30 1.28 19.17
N ALA A 170 15.59 1.29 20.48
CA ALA A 170 14.73 0.66 21.48
C ALA A 170 13.33 1.30 21.56
N ARG A 171 13.19 2.58 21.20
CA ARG A 171 11.92 3.30 21.27
C ARG A 171 11.01 2.88 20.12
N GLY A 172 11.52 2.86 18.88
CA GLY A 172 10.82 2.33 17.71
C GLY A 172 10.39 0.88 17.91
N GLY A 173 11.29 0.02 18.41
CA GLY A 173 10.97 -1.36 18.77
C GLY A 173 9.85 -1.47 19.80
N SER A 174 9.85 -0.64 20.83
CA SER A 174 8.78 -0.62 21.85
C SER A 174 7.42 -0.17 21.28
N VAL A 175 7.41 0.81 20.37
CA VAL A 175 6.19 1.27 19.69
C VAL A 175 5.63 0.15 18.80
N ARG A 176 6.49 -0.54 18.04
CA ARG A 176 6.11 -1.73 17.25
C ARG A 176 5.45 -2.79 18.12
N ASP A 177 6.10 -3.15 19.22
CA ASP A 177 5.65 -4.23 20.08
C ASP A 177 4.30 -3.90 20.74
N ALA A 178 4.07 -2.62 21.08
CA ALA A 178 2.78 -2.14 21.56
C ALA A 178 1.67 -2.28 20.49
N ILE A 179 1.95 -1.93 19.24
CA ILE A 179 1.01 -2.11 18.11
C ILE A 179 0.72 -3.60 17.91
N VAL A 180 1.75 -4.45 17.88
CA VAL A 180 1.60 -5.90 17.72
C VAL A 180 0.77 -6.50 18.86
N ALA A 181 1.01 -6.09 20.10
CA ALA A 181 0.22 -6.53 21.25
C ALA A 181 -1.25 -6.10 21.15
N LEU A 182 -1.50 -4.86 20.70
CA LEU A 182 -2.84 -4.35 20.51
C LEU A 182 -3.61 -5.12 19.43
N LEU A 183 -2.99 -5.36 18.27
CA LEU A 183 -3.59 -6.07 17.14
C LEU A 183 -3.91 -7.54 17.45
N ARG A 184 -3.20 -8.15 18.42
CA ARG A 184 -3.47 -9.52 18.90
C ARG A 184 -4.60 -9.61 19.92
N THR A 185 -5.11 -8.48 20.39
CA THR A 185 -6.17 -8.46 21.40
C THR A 185 -7.54 -8.42 20.72
N ASP A 186 -8.44 -9.33 21.09
CA ASP A 186 -9.80 -9.38 20.52
C ASP A 186 -10.65 -8.17 20.95
N ASP A 187 -10.47 -7.69 22.19
CA ASP A 187 -11.20 -6.54 22.75
C ASP A 187 -10.30 -5.31 22.89
N VAL A 188 -10.25 -4.52 21.83
CA VAL A 188 -9.50 -3.25 21.81
C VAL A 188 -10.26 -2.23 22.65
N ARG A 189 -9.71 -1.91 23.83
CA ARG A 189 -10.23 -0.85 24.69
C ARG A 189 -10.30 0.49 23.97
N ALA A 190 -11.32 1.28 24.30
CA ALA A 190 -11.49 2.64 23.79
C ALA A 190 -10.20 3.47 23.96
N GLY A 191 -9.71 4.02 22.85
CA GLY A 191 -8.49 4.85 22.80
C GLY A 191 -7.16 4.09 22.67
N GLY A 192 -7.16 2.75 22.63
CA GLY A 192 -5.93 1.96 22.42
C GLY A 192 -5.24 2.26 21.08
N ILE A 193 -6.05 2.42 20.02
CA ILE A 193 -5.59 2.82 18.68
C ILE A 193 -4.95 4.21 18.74
N ASP A 194 -5.68 5.21 19.25
CA ASP A 194 -5.20 6.59 19.38
C ASP A 194 -3.90 6.70 20.19
N ALA A 195 -3.77 5.88 21.23
CA ALA A 195 -2.55 5.82 22.04
C ALA A 195 -1.36 5.28 21.24
N CYS A 196 -1.56 4.25 20.42
CA CYS A 196 -0.52 3.71 19.55
C CYS A 196 -0.15 4.69 18.43
N GLU A 197 -1.11 5.32 17.77
CA GLU A 197 -0.85 6.34 16.75
C GLU A 197 -0.03 7.49 17.31
N ARG A 198 -0.43 8.03 18.46
CA ARG A 198 0.31 9.08 19.14
C ARG A 198 1.73 8.64 19.51
N ALA A 199 1.91 7.40 19.94
CA ALA A 199 3.24 6.87 20.24
C ALA A 199 4.15 6.82 18.99
N VAL A 200 3.60 6.51 17.82
CA VAL A 200 4.34 6.60 16.54
C VAL A 200 4.74 8.03 16.25
N PHE A 201 3.81 8.99 16.32
CA PHE A 201 4.09 10.40 16.04
C PHE A 201 5.06 11.05 17.05
N GLU A 202 5.04 10.62 18.30
CA GLU A 202 6.00 11.07 19.31
C GLU A 202 7.41 10.47 19.09
N TRP A 203 7.51 9.31 18.43
CA TRP A 203 8.77 8.65 18.10
C TRP A 203 9.43 9.29 16.88
N VAL A 204 8.75 9.34 15.74
CA VAL A 204 9.28 9.89 14.48
C VAL A 204 8.15 10.45 13.61
N GLU A 205 8.45 11.51 12.86
CA GLU A 205 7.53 12.05 11.85
C GLU A 205 7.42 11.06 10.67
N PRO A 206 6.21 10.62 10.28
CA PRO A 206 6.03 9.70 9.16
C PRO A 206 6.52 10.30 7.83
N GLY A 207 7.25 9.49 7.06
CA GLY A 207 7.82 9.88 5.78
C GLY A 207 7.22 9.12 4.59
N PRO A 208 7.34 9.64 3.35
CA PRO A 208 6.84 8.97 2.17
C PRO A 208 7.62 7.67 1.90
N LEU A 209 6.91 6.61 1.49
CA LEU A 209 7.54 5.38 1.02
C LEU A 209 8.15 5.61 -0.36
N ARG A 210 9.47 5.45 -0.47
CA ARG A 210 10.17 5.59 -1.75
C ARG A 210 9.89 4.40 -2.67
N PRO A 211 10.02 4.55 -4.00
CA PRO A 211 9.96 3.41 -4.91
C PRO A 211 10.94 2.31 -4.51
N SER A 212 10.54 1.05 -4.68
CA SER A 212 11.38 -0.13 -4.39
C SER A 212 12.69 -0.13 -5.20
N SER A 213 12.66 0.39 -6.43
CA SER A 213 13.80 0.49 -7.34
C SER A 213 14.77 1.63 -7.05
N GLU A 214 14.42 2.56 -6.15
CA GLU A 214 15.26 3.73 -5.85
C GLU A 214 16.13 3.45 -4.63
N ALA A 215 17.45 3.36 -4.84
CA ALA A 215 18.41 3.36 -3.75
C ALA A 215 18.26 4.66 -2.94
N PRO A 216 18.48 4.65 -1.61
CA PRO A 216 18.31 5.84 -0.82
C PRO A 216 19.35 6.85 -1.30
N ALA A 217 18.93 8.10 -1.53
CA ALA A 217 19.89 9.18 -1.72
C ALA A 217 20.88 9.12 -0.56
N ALA A 218 22.17 8.95 -0.87
CA ALA A 218 23.20 8.92 0.14
C ALA A 218 23.01 10.17 1.00
N VAL A 219 22.70 9.98 2.28
CA VAL A 219 22.81 11.06 3.25
C VAL A 219 24.27 11.46 3.16
N ARG A 220 24.56 12.59 2.51
CA ARG A 220 25.85 13.24 2.69
C ARG A 220 25.90 13.50 4.17
N LEU A 221 26.69 12.71 4.87
CA LEU A 221 27.19 13.07 6.18
C LEU A 221 27.89 14.41 5.94
N THR A 222 27.15 15.50 6.17
CA THR A 222 27.78 16.79 6.42
C THR A 222 28.76 16.50 7.55
N PRO A 223 30.05 16.81 7.38
CA PRO A 223 31.00 16.69 8.47
C PRO A 223 30.38 17.41 9.67
N SER A 224 30.18 16.67 10.75
CA SER A 224 29.79 17.25 12.03
C SER A 224 30.68 18.47 12.26
N PRO A 225 30.14 19.68 12.46
CA PRO A 225 30.99 20.80 12.84
C PRO A 225 31.73 20.39 14.11
N ALA A 226 33.05 20.59 14.07
CA ALA A 226 33.97 20.22 15.12
C ALA A 226 33.41 20.63 16.49
N SER A 227 33.60 19.73 17.46
CA SER A 227 33.25 19.93 18.87
C SER A 227 33.61 21.33 19.34
N VAL A 228 32.58 22.15 19.56
CA VAL A 228 32.73 23.38 20.33
C VAL A 228 32.92 22.96 21.78
N GLU A 229 34.12 23.16 22.28
CA GLU A 229 34.49 22.95 23.66
C GLU A 229 33.55 23.77 24.58
N PRO A 230 32.92 23.16 25.59
CA PRO A 230 32.00 23.88 26.46
C PRO A 230 32.77 24.81 27.40
N PRO A 231 32.26 26.02 27.68
CA PRO A 231 32.92 26.94 28.62
C PRO A 231 32.89 26.37 30.05
N PRO A 232 33.88 26.74 30.89
CA PRO A 232 33.99 26.20 32.24
C PRO A 232 32.82 26.70 33.10
N ARG A 233 32.10 25.75 33.71
CA ARG A 233 31.05 26.04 34.70
C ARG A 233 31.68 26.46 36.01
N ALA A 234 31.34 27.66 36.47
CA ALA A 234 31.56 28.11 37.84
C ALA A 234 30.29 27.86 38.67
N GLY A 235 30.45 27.22 39.82
CA GLY A 235 29.64 27.47 41.02
C GLY A 235 28.42 26.58 41.24
N ASP A 236 28.50 25.78 42.31
CA ASP A 236 27.44 25.01 42.95
C ASP A 236 26.15 25.79 43.21
N GLY A 237 25.02 25.11 43.00
CA GLY A 237 23.69 25.59 43.37
C GLY A 237 22.62 24.51 43.22
N GLY A 238 22.61 23.54 44.15
CA GLY A 238 21.46 22.69 44.53
C GLY A 238 20.58 22.12 43.41
N ALA A 239 20.95 20.96 42.87
CA ALA A 239 20.05 20.15 42.06
C ALA A 239 18.97 19.53 42.96
N ALA A 240 17.72 19.96 42.78
CA ALA A 240 16.55 19.15 43.17
C ALA A 240 16.58 17.84 42.35
N PRO A 241 16.21 16.68 42.93
CA PRO A 241 16.18 15.45 42.15
C PRO A 241 15.13 15.59 41.03
N ASP A 242 15.55 15.35 39.79
CA ASP A 242 14.66 15.21 38.64
C ASP A 242 13.64 14.10 38.94
N GLU A 243 12.37 14.47 39.03
CA GLU A 243 11.25 13.52 39.11
C GLU A 243 11.24 12.69 37.81
N PRO A 244 11.38 11.35 37.89
CA PRO A 244 11.32 10.52 36.70
C PRO A 244 9.92 10.62 36.09
N GLY A 245 9.87 10.94 34.79
CA GLY A 245 8.66 11.03 33.99
C GLY A 245 7.85 9.75 34.07
N ALA A 246 6.52 9.86 33.95
CA ALA A 246 5.56 8.76 34.14
C ALA A 246 5.88 7.50 33.30
N PHE A 247 6.59 7.67 32.18
CA PHE A 247 7.03 6.60 31.31
C PHE A 247 8.23 5.79 31.85
N ASP A 248 9.15 6.42 32.60
CA ASP A 248 10.30 5.71 33.19
C ASP A 248 9.87 4.82 34.38
N ARG A 249 8.71 5.14 34.98
CA ARG A 249 8.01 4.26 35.94
C ARG A 249 7.28 3.10 35.26
N LEU A 250 6.91 3.23 33.98
CA LEU A 250 6.25 2.19 33.19
C LEU A 250 7.25 1.12 32.71
N VAL A 251 8.47 1.53 32.36
CA VAL A 251 9.49 0.64 31.78
C VAL A 251 10.23 -0.19 32.83
N ARG A 252 10.26 0.26 34.10
CA ARG A 252 10.93 -0.49 35.19
C ARG A 252 10.05 -1.53 35.90
N GLY A 253 8.77 -1.62 35.57
CA GLY A 253 7.82 -2.59 36.11
C GLY A 253 7.68 -3.82 35.22
N GLY A 254 8.77 -4.54 34.98
CA GLY A 254 8.71 -5.89 34.43
C GLY A 254 8.06 -6.81 35.45
N ASP A 255 6.75 -7.02 35.31
CA ASP A 255 6.02 -8.27 35.57
C ASP A 255 4.50 -8.00 35.60
N GLY A 256 3.84 -8.26 34.47
CA GLY A 256 2.49 -8.84 34.43
C GLY A 256 1.25 -8.06 34.91
N ARG A 257 1.30 -6.76 35.24
CA ARG A 257 0.09 -6.02 35.71
C ARG A 257 -0.13 -4.67 35.03
N TRP A 258 -0.57 -4.72 33.77
CA TRP A 258 -1.02 -3.56 32.98
C TRP A 258 -2.40 -3.02 33.39
N GLN A 259 -3.15 -3.75 34.23
CA GLN A 259 -4.56 -3.48 34.49
C GLN A 259 -4.82 -2.48 35.62
N GLU A 260 -3.87 -2.28 36.54
CA GLU A 260 -4.06 -1.40 37.71
C GLU A 260 -3.52 0.02 37.50
N THR A 261 -2.55 0.21 36.60
CA THR A 261 -1.90 1.51 36.35
C THR A 261 -2.78 2.52 35.62
N LEU A 262 -3.89 2.10 35.00
CA LEU A 262 -4.81 3.01 34.31
C LEU A 262 -5.80 3.70 35.26
N ALA A 263 -6.09 3.10 36.42
CA ALA A 263 -6.97 3.71 37.42
C ALA A 263 -6.30 4.89 38.14
N ASP A 264 -5.01 4.79 38.42
CA ASP A 264 -4.24 5.81 39.13
C ASP A 264 -3.89 7.02 38.24
N VAL A 265 -3.69 6.81 36.94
CA VAL A 265 -3.51 7.90 35.96
C VAL A 265 -4.83 8.67 35.75
N ALA A 266 -5.97 7.98 35.73
CA ALA A 266 -7.28 8.63 35.69
C ALA A 266 -7.66 9.31 37.02
N ALA A 267 -7.11 8.87 38.15
CA ALA A 267 -7.29 9.50 39.46
C ALA A 267 -6.41 10.76 39.63
N SER A 268 -5.16 10.73 39.13
CA SER A 268 -4.25 11.87 39.19
C SER A 268 -4.69 13.02 38.27
N ALA A 269 -5.23 12.69 37.08
CA ALA A 269 -5.82 13.67 36.16
C ALA A 269 -7.08 14.35 36.76
N ARG A 270 -7.92 13.60 37.49
CA ARG A 270 -9.09 14.17 38.20
C ARG A 270 -8.70 15.00 39.43
N GLY A 271 -7.56 14.73 40.07
CA GLY A 271 -7.00 15.54 41.15
C GLY A 271 -6.42 16.88 40.67
N ALA A 272 -5.66 16.85 39.57
CA ALA A 272 -5.05 18.04 38.96
C ALA A 272 -6.09 19.01 38.37
N MET A 273 -7.20 18.50 37.84
CA MET A 273 -8.26 19.34 37.29
C MET A 273 -9.15 20.00 38.37
N ARG A 274 -9.11 19.49 39.62
CA ARG A 274 -9.80 20.12 40.77
C ARG A 274 -8.97 21.20 41.46
N SER A 275 -7.64 21.16 41.38
CA SER A 275 -6.76 22.21 41.93
C SER A 275 -6.74 23.47 41.05
N PHE A 276 -6.94 23.34 39.74
CA PHE A 276 -7.13 24.48 38.84
C PHE A 276 -8.49 25.19 38.98
N ARG A 277 -9.46 24.57 39.67
CA ARG A 277 -10.78 25.19 39.97
C ARG A 277 -10.88 25.84 41.35
N ARG A 278 -9.80 25.89 42.13
CA ARG A 278 -9.79 26.57 43.43
C ARG A 278 -8.50 27.35 43.62
N ARG A 279 -8.46 28.60 43.14
CA ARG A 279 -7.76 29.68 43.84
C ARG A 279 -8.47 31.03 43.67
N PRO A 280 -8.51 31.86 44.73
CA PRO A 280 -9.40 32.99 44.86
C PRO A 280 -8.84 34.25 44.18
N THR A 281 -9.75 35.06 43.67
CA THR A 281 -9.52 36.40 43.11
C THR A 281 -9.30 37.43 44.22
N SER A 282 -8.22 38.22 44.14
CA SER A 282 -8.08 39.49 44.87
C SER A 282 -8.03 40.67 43.89
N GLU A 283 -9.13 41.41 43.83
CA GLU A 283 -9.30 42.88 43.77
C GLU A 283 -8.09 43.75 43.37
N ARG A 284 -8.16 44.75 42.46
CA ARG A 284 -8.91 46.04 42.56
C ARG A 284 -8.68 46.95 41.30
N PRO A 285 -9.24 48.19 41.14
CA PRO A 285 -10.29 48.47 40.13
C PRO A 285 -10.10 49.74 39.25
N VAL A 286 -10.66 49.84 38.02
CA VAL A 286 -11.19 51.13 37.49
C VAL A 286 -12.32 50.95 36.45
N ARG A 287 -13.52 51.32 36.90
CA ARG A 287 -14.67 52.02 36.27
C ARG A 287 -14.90 52.09 34.73
N ARG A 288 -16.14 51.68 34.40
CA ARG A 288 -17.20 52.30 33.56
C ARG A 288 -17.33 51.84 32.10
N GLY A 289 -18.50 51.21 31.85
CA GLY A 289 -19.29 51.46 30.63
C GLY A 289 -20.00 50.23 30.05
N ARG A 290 -21.26 49.99 30.46
CA ARG A 290 -22.47 49.69 29.64
C ARG A 290 -22.27 48.94 28.31
N LEU A 291 -23.05 47.95 27.86
CA LEU A 291 -24.25 47.21 28.28
C LEU A 291 -24.59 46.29 27.06
N LEU A 292 -25.26 45.15 27.31
CA LEU A 292 -26.19 44.41 26.41
C LEU A 292 -25.68 43.32 25.41
N ILE A 293 -26.22 42.11 25.66
CA ILE A 293 -26.96 41.20 24.73
C ILE A 293 -26.10 40.53 23.63
N ALA A 294 -26.10 39.21 23.35
CA ALA A 294 -27.19 38.23 23.40
C ALA A 294 -26.66 36.79 23.60
N ALA A 295 -27.50 35.95 24.20
CA ALA A 295 -27.44 34.50 24.17
C ALA A 295 -28.60 33.98 23.28
N ALA A 296 -28.32 33.00 22.40
CA ALA A 296 -29.28 32.09 21.76
C ALA A 296 -28.46 30.89 21.23
N ALA A 297 -28.53 29.68 21.80
CA ALA A 297 -29.59 28.67 21.78
C ALA A 297 -29.56 27.79 20.52
N VAL A 298 -29.11 26.53 20.67
CA VAL A 298 -29.60 25.36 19.90
C VAL A 298 -29.72 24.20 20.88
N GLY A 299 -30.96 23.94 21.33
CA GLY A 299 -31.35 22.77 22.09
C GLY A 299 -31.79 21.66 21.13
N ALA A 300 -31.11 20.52 21.18
CA ALA A 300 -31.50 19.33 20.45
C ALA A 300 -32.62 18.59 21.20
N VAL A 301 -33.76 18.51 20.52
CA VAL A 301 -34.88 17.62 20.82
C VAL A 301 -34.42 16.18 20.56
N LEU A 302 -34.42 15.33 21.58
CA LEU A 302 -34.52 13.87 21.44
C LEU A 302 -34.95 13.27 22.79
N ALA A 303 -36.24 13.39 23.07
CA ALA A 303 -36.92 12.64 24.12
C ALA A 303 -38.41 12.56 23.78
N ILE A 304 -38.79 11.66 22.87
CA ILE A 304 -40.10 11.01 22.91
C ILE A 304 -39.86 9.52 22.75
N ALA A 305 -40.33 8.81 23.76
CA ALA A 305 -40.19 7.39 23.95
C ALA A 305 -41.36 6.62 23.31
N PHE A 306 -41.06 5.37 22.97
CA PHE A 306 -41.84 4.16 23.24
C PHE A 306 -43.23 3.94 22.59
N THR A 307 -43.28 2.79 21.88
CA THR A 307 -44.40 1.85 21.66
C THR A 307 -45.52 2.30 20.71
N VAL A 308 -46.14 1.48 19.86
CA VAL A 308 -46.57 0.06 19.86
C VAL A 308 -46.75 -0.29 18.35
N LEU A 309 -46.44 -1.45 17.75
CA LEU A 309 -47.19 -2.71 17.78
C LEU A 309 -46.54 -3.64 16.73
N ALA A 310 -46.13 -4.85 17.13
CA ALA A 310 -45.91 -5.98 16.22
C ALA A 310 -47.13 -6.91 16.31
N PRO A 311 -47.51 -7.63 15.25
CA PRO A 311 -48.24 -8.87 15.39
C PRO A 311 -47.35 -10.07 15.09
N ASP A 312 -47.31 -10.99 16.04
CA ASP A 312 -46.87 -12.38 15.91
C ASP A 312 -48.11 -13.28 15.85
N ALA A 313 -48.06 -14.30 14.98
CA ALA A 313 -48.75 -15.60 15.00
C ALA A 313 -48.74 -16.13 13.54
N GLN A 314 -48.45 -17.40 13.21
CA GLN A 314 -48.67 -18.63 13.95
C GLN A 314 -47.90 -19.80 13.30
N SER A 315 -47.64 -20.84 14.09
CA SER A 315 -46.81 -22.01 13.79
C SER A 315 -47.50 -23.16 13.02
N ALA A 316 -46.68 -23.86 12.20
CA ALA A 316 -46.59 -25.34 11.98
C ALA A 316 -47.74 -26.10 11.24
N PRO A 317 -47.56 -27.41 10.93
CA PRO A 317 -46.76 -28.04 9.86
C PRO A 317 -47.60 -29.01 8.98
N GLU A 318 -47.04 -29.63 7.92
CA GLU A 318 -47.30 -31.06 7.54
C GLU A 318 -46.60 -31.49 6.23
N ASP A 319 -45.87 -32.62 6.37
CA ASP A 319 -45.69 -33.79 5.51
C ASP A 319 -45.63 -33.73 3.97
N GLY A 320 -44.63 -34.46 3.43
CA GLY A 320 -44.71 -35.07 2.11
C GLY A 320 -43.37 -35.42 1.44
N ALA A 321 -42.70 -36.50 1.89
CA ALA A 321 -41.78 -37.26 1.02
C ALA A 321 -42.59 -38.05 -0.04
N PRO A 322 -42.03 -38.44 -1.21
CA PRO A 322 -41.11 -39.60 -1.34
C PRO A 322 -39.90 -39.33 -2.29
N THR A 323 -38.67 -39.83 -2.02
CA THR A 323 -38.07 -41.16 -2.31
C THR A 323 -37.47 -41.34 -3.72
N GLY A 324 -36.18 -41.74 -3.74
CA GLY A 324 -35.46 -42.43 -4.83
C GLY A 324 -34.49 -41.52 -5.62
N GLU A 325 -33.25 -41.88 -5.96
CA GLU A 325 -32.55 -43.17 -5.95
C GLU A 325 -31.05 -42.90 -6.29
N ALA A 326 -30.16 -43.60 -5.57
CA ALA A 326 -28.79 -44.07 -5.86
C ALA A 326 -27.71 -43.21 -6.56
N ALA A 327 -26.56 -43.18 -5.87
CA ALA A 327 -25.20 -42.92 -6.35
C ALA A 327 -24.53 -44.19 -6.91
N ILE A 328 -23.61 -44.07 -7.88
CA ILE A 328 -22.46 -44.97 -8.08
C ILE A 328 -21.27 -44.20 -8.72
N ALA A 329 -20.10 -44.25 -8.05
CA ALA A 329 -18.75 -44.24 -8.61
C ALA A 329 -18.08 -45.58 -8.19
N PRO A 330 -17.12 -46.14 -8.94
CA PRO A 330 -15.66 -45.91 -8.73
C PRO A 330 -14.89 -45.94 -10.08
N ASP A 331 -13.56 -45.87 -10.25
CA ASP A 331 -12.38 -46.22 -9.43
C ASP A 331 -11.11 -45.54 -10.03
N ALA A 332 -10.05 -45.46 -9.23
CA ALA A 332 -8.74 -44.92 -9.54
C ALA A 332 -7.80 -45.94 -10.22
N GLY A 333 -6.84 -45.44 -11.00
CA GLY A 333 -5.68 -46.20 -11.49
C GLY A 333 -4.46 -45.29 -11.65
N VAL A 334 -3.37 -45.63 -10.96
CA VAL A 334 -2.14 -44.85 -10.79
C VAL A 334 -0.97 -45.45 -11.61
N ASP A 335 -0.12 -44.57 -12.14
CA ASP A 335 1.29 -44.65 -12.60
C ASP A 335 1.79 -45.77 -13.54
N ALA A 336 2.41 -45.39 -14.67
CA ALA A 336 3.84 -45.01 -14.69
C ALA A 336 4.36 -44.75 -16.13
N SER A 337 5.03 -43.61 -16.28
CA SER A 337 6.29 -43.40 -17.03
C SER A 337 6.37 -43.78 -18.53
N SER A 338 6.32 -42.74 -19.36
CA SER A 338 7.29 -42.58 -20.46
C SER A 338 7.61 -41.09 -20.62
N GLU A 339 8.77 -40.71 -20.09
CA GLU A 339 9.42 -39.43 -20.37
C GLU A 339 9.71 -39.34 -21.87
N SER A 340 8.86 -38.63 -22.60
CA SER A 340 9.31 -37.87 -23.76
C SER A 340 9.36 -36.42 -23.35
N ARG A 341 10.58 -35.95 -23.04
CA ARG A 341 10.91 -34.54 -22.98
C ARG A 341 10.54 -33.94 -24.33
N VAL A 342 9.40 -33.27 -24.37
CA VAL A 342 9.16 -32.24 -25.38
C VAL A 342 10.20 -31.17 -25.10
N GLN A 343 11.18 -31.12 -25.99
CA GLN A 343 12.22 -30.11 -26.00
C GLN A 343 11.51 -28.77 -26.18
N ASP A 344 11.66 -27.94 -25.16
CA ASP A 344 11.05 -26.62 -25.01
C ASP A 344 11.40 -25.76 -26.23
N ASP A 345 10.41 -25.44 -27.06
CA ASP A 345 10.53 -24.56 -28.23
C ASP A 345 10.48 -23.09 -27.75
N GLN A 346 11.31 -22.76 -26.74
CA GLN A 346 11.43 -21.40 -26.24
C GLN A 346 12.18 -20.56 -27.27
N PRO A 347 11.65 -19.40 -27.67
CA PRO A 347 12.34 -18.52 -28.60
C PRO A 347 13.68 -18.06 -28.00
N ASP A 348 14.76 -18.18 -28.78
CA ASP A 348 16.09 -17.69 -28.38
C ASP A 348 16.09 -16.15 -28.41
N LEU A 349 15.68 -15.54 -27.29
CA LEU A 349 15.54 -14.09 -27.13
C LEU A 349 16.86 -13.32 -27.36
N PRO A 350 18.04 -13.80 -26.88
CA PRO A 350 19.32 -13.18 -27.24
C PRO A 350 19.57 -13.16 -28.75
N ARG A 351 19.27 -14.26 -29.47
CA ARG A 351 19.39 -14.29 -30.93
C ARG A 351 18.43 -13.32 -31.61
N ALA A 352 17.17 -13.26 -31.17
CA ALA A 352 16.16 -12.36 -31.70
C ALA A 352 16.57 -10.88 -31.51
N ALA A 353 17.00 -10.50 -30.31
CA ALA A 353 17.48 -9.15 -30.03
C ALA A 353 18.74 -8.80 -30.82
N GLY A 354 19.68 -9.74 -30.97
CA GLY A 354 20.87 -9.53 -31.80
C GLY A 354 20.51 -9.17 -33.24
N ALA A 355 19.59 -9.93 -33.85
CA ALA A 355 19.12 -9.67 -35.21
C ALA A 355 18.42 -8.31 -35.35
N ILE A 356 17.60 -7.93 -34.35
CA ILE A 356 16.92 -6.63 -34.32
C ILE A 356 17.93 -5.47 -34.25
N LEU A 357 18.95 -5.57 -33.37
CA LEU A 357 19.98 -4.53 -33.23
C LEU A 357 20.84 -4.38 -34.51
N ASP A 358 21.16 -5.49 -35.17
CA ASP A 358 21.89 -5.47 -36.44
C ASP A 358 21.04 -4.85 -37.57
N ALA A 359 19.73 -5.12 -37.57
CA ALA A 359 18.81 -4.50 -38.52
C ALA A 359 18.69 -2.98 -38.27
N VAL A 360 18.57 -2.55 -37.01
CA VAL A 360 18.48 -1.12 -36.65
C VAL A 360 19.75 -0.37 -37.02
N THR A 361 20.93 -0.94 -36.77
CA THR A 361 22.20 -0.32 -37.19
C THR A 361 22.33 -0.25 -38.71
N THR A 362 21.81 -1.25 -39.44
CA THR A 362 21.76 -1.24 -40.92
C THR A 362 20.82 -0.18 -41.47
N CYS A 363 19.72 0.12 -40.78
CA CYS A 363 18.78 1.17 -41.19
C CYS A 363 19.38 2.58 -41.18
N ALA A 364 20.53 2.81 -40.50
CA ALA A 364 21.25 4.07 -40.49
C ALA A 364 20.39 5.33 -40.21
N GLY A 365 19.33 5.18 -39.40
CA GLY A 365 18.40 6.25 -39.04
C GLY A 365 17.25 6.53 -40.04
N ASP A 366 17.07 5.70 -41.07
CA ASP A 366 15.89 5.76 -41.94
C ASP A 366 14.63 5.32 -41.17
N ALA A 367 13.73 6.27 -40.89
CA ALA A 367 12.51 6.05 -40.14
C ALA A 367 11.57 5.00 -40.77
N ALA A 368 11.54 4.90 -42.10
CA ALA A 368 10.71 3.89 -42.79
C ALA A 368 11.26 2.48 -42.59
N CYS A 369 12.59 2.33 -42.58
CA CYS A 369 13.28 1.08 -42.26
C CYS A 369 13.08 0.71 -40.78
N VAL A 370 13.28 1.66 -39.86
CA VAL A 370 13.14 1.45 -38.41
C VAL A 370 11.71 1.03 -38.04
N GLN A 371 10.69 1.58 -38.69
CA GLN A 371 9.28 1.23 -38.43
C GLN A 371 8.96 -0.26 -38.71
N THR A 372 9.77 -0.97 -39.49
CA THR A 372 9.57 -2.41 -39.75
C THR A 372 10.10 -3.32 -38.65
N ILE A 373 10.96 -2.78 -37.78
CA ILE A 373 11.73 -3.52 -36.77
C ILE A 373 11.57 -2.96 -35.35
N ALA A 374 10.90 -1.82 -35.19
CA ALA A 374 10.62 -1.18 -33.91
C ALA A 374 9.13 -0.84 -33.76
N GLU A 375 8.60 -0.87 -32.54
CA GLU A 375 7.23 -0.42 -32.25
C GLU A 375 7.01 1.06 -32.60
N ARG A 376 8.09 1.84 -32.57
CA ARG A 376 8.12 3.27 -32.81
C ARG A 376 9.17 3.62 -33.84
N ALA A 377 8.80 4.43 -34.82
CA ALA A 377 9.68 4.84 -35.93
C ALA A 377 10.80 5.80 -35.52
N ASP A 378 10.76 6.35 -34.30
CA ASP A 378 11.74 7.32 -33.78
C ASP A 378 12.75 6.70 -32.81
N VAL A 379 12.72 5.37 -32.63
CA VAL A 379 13.71 4.66 -31.79
C VAL A 379 15.08 4.74 -32.46
N THR A 380 15.95 5.55 -31.86
CA THR A 380 17.35 5.66 -32.27
C THR A 380 18.21 5.30 -31.07
N PRO A 381 18.84 4.11 -31.05
CA PRO A 381 19.71 3.73 -29.95
C PRO A 381 20.85 4.72 -29.78
N ALA A 382 21.09 5.18 -28.55
CA ALA A 382 22.30 5.94 -28.23
C ALA A 382 23.55 5.07 -28.47
N THR A 383 24.68 5.72 -28.77
CA THR A 383 25.95 5.00 -28.96
C THR A 383 26.34 4.26 -27.67
N GLY A 384 26.35 2.94 -27.75
CA GLY A 384 26.68 2.03 -26.64
C GLY A 384 26.68 0.58 -27.08
N ALA A 385 26.65 -0.34 -26.11
CA ALA A 385 26.77 -1.78 -26.35
C ALA A 385 25.70 -2.34 -27.32
N ALA A 386 24.50 -1.75 -27.36
CA ALA A 386 23.44 -2.14 -28.30
C ALA A 386 23.80 -1.79 -29.76
N THR A 387 24.62 -0.76 -29.98
CA THR A 387 25.12 -0.34 -31.31
C THR A 387 26.51 -0.89 -31.63
N ALA A 388 27.13 -1.65 -30.72
CA ALA A 388 28.44 -2.24 -30.94
C ALA A 388 28.37 -3.34 -32.03
N PRO A 389 29.47 -3.60 -32.78
CA PRO A 389 29.52 -4.69 -33.74
C PRO A 389 29.12 -6.03 -33.12
N ALA A 390 28.30 -6.82 -33.83
CA ALA A 390 27.79 -8.09 -33.32
C ALA A 390 28.84 -9.04 -32.72
N PRO A 391 30.08 -9.18 -33.26
CA PRO A 391 31.11 -10.04 -32.67
C PRO A 391 31.62 -9.57 -31.31
N LEU A 392 31.45 -8.29 -30.98
CA LEU A 392 31.87 -7.69 -29.70
C LEU A 392 30.72 -7.61 -28.69
N ARG A 393 29.49 -7.91 -29.13
CA ARG A 393 28.27 -7.70 -28.34
C ARG A 393 27.82 -9.01 -27.69
N THR A 394 27.73 -8.99 -26.37
CA THR A 394 27.17 -10.08 -25.56
C THR A 394 25.78 -9.66 -25.08
N LEU A 395 24.80 -10.54 -25.22
CA LEU A 395 23.40 -10.30 -24.86
C LEU A 395 22.96 -11.29 -23.78
N HIS A 396 22.47 -10.76 -22.66
CA HIS A 396 21.97 -11.53 -21.54
C HIS A 396 20.51 -11.19 -21.27
N VAL A 397 19.62 -12.19 -21.24
CA VAL A 397 18.24 -11.97 -20.80
C VAL A 397 18.28 -11.57 -19.31
N VAL A 398 17.72 -10.41 -19.00
CA VAL A 398 17.57 -9.92 -17.61
C VAL A 398 16.25 -10.41 -17.06
N ASP A 399 15.17 -10.24 -17.84
CA ASP A 399 13.83 -10.70 -17.46
C ASP A 399 12.95 -10.89 -18.72
N GLU A 400 11.90 -11.71 -18.58
CA GLU A 400 10.89 -11.98 -19.59
C GLU A 400 9.49 -11.81 -18.99
N TYR A 401 8.74 -10.87 -19.54
CA TYR A 401 7.38 -10.51 -19.15
C TYR A 401 6.39 -10.85 -20.26
N GLY A 402 6.28 -12.13 -20.62
CA GLY A 402 5.27 -12.64 -21.56
C GLY A 402 5.45 -12.13 -23.01
N ASP A 403 4.96 -10.93 -23.29
CA ASP A 403 5.12 -10.25 -24.58
C ASP A 403 6.24 -9.20 -24.60
N VAL A 404 6.95 -8.98 -23.49
CA VAL A 404 8.11 -8.07 -23.43
C VAL A 404 9.32 -8.80 -22.85
N ALA A 405 10.50 -8.60 -23.41
CA ALA A 405 11.75 -9.10 -22.84
C ALA A 405 12.77 -7.98 -22.65
N VAL A 406 13.48 -8.01 -21.52
CA VAL A 406 14.54 -7.06 -21.17
C VAL A 406 15.88 -7.76 -21.26
N ILE A 407 16.76 -7.23 -22.10
CA ILE A 407 18.03 -7.85 -22.46
C ILE A 407 19.16 -6.87 -22.18
N ARG A 408 20.16 -7.29 -21.42
CA ARG A 408 21.36 -6.51 -21.16
C ARG A 408 22.36 -6.73 -22.28
N ALA A 409 22.75 -5.65 -22.95
CA ALA A 409 23.82 -5.62 -23.92
C ALA A 409 25.11 -5.13 -23.27
N GLU A 410 26.18 -5.91 -23.46
CA GLU A 410 27.53 -5.56 -23.05
C GLU A 410 28.48 -5.71 -24.23
N ALA A 411 29.44 -4.80 -24.36
CA ALA A 411 30.50 -4.91 -25.35
C ALA A 411 31.74 -4.17 -24.83
N ASP A 412 32.92 -4.78 -24.98
CA ASP A 412 34.17 -4.18 -24.52
C ASP A 412 34.41 -2.81 -25.19
N GLY A 413 34.64 -1.77 -24.39
CA GLY A 413 34.82 -0.40 -24.88
C GLY A 413 33.54 0.37 -25.17
N TYR A 414 32.36 -0.19 -24.88
CA TYR A 414 31.06 0.46 -25.03
C TYR A 414 30.31 0.52 -23.69
N PRO A 415 29.59 1.61 -23.38
CA PRO A 415 28.69 1.66 -22.23
C PRO A 415 27.64 0.53 -22.28
N PRO A 416 27.41 -0.20 -21.18
CA PRO A 416 26.38 -1.24 -21.14
C PRO A 416 24.98 -0.62 -21.26
N GLN A 417 24.07 -1.34 -21.93
CA GLN A 417 22.73 -0.84 -22.23
C GLN A 417 21.68 -1.93 -21.95
N LEU A 418 20.45 -1.51 -21.64
CA LEU A 418 19.28 -2.38 -21.63
C LEU A 418 18.54 -2.23 -22.96
N VAL A 419 18.18 -3.35 -23.55
CA VAL A 419 17.44 -3.46 -24.81
C VAL A 419 16.10 -4.09 -24.47
N VAL A 420 15.02 -3.37 -24.77
CA VAL A 420 13.66 -3.84 -24.52
C VAL A 420 13.06 -4.23 -25.86
N ILE A 421 12.70 -5.50 -25.99
CA ILE A 421 11.97 -6.03 -27.15
C ILE A 421 10.55 -6.43 -26.75
N ALA A 422 9.61 -6.29 -27.66
CA ALA A 422 8.21 -6.63 -27.44
C ALA A 422 7.65 -7.44 -28.60
N ARG A 423 6.74 -8.36 -28.31
CA ARG A 423 6.16 -9.30 -29.26
C ARG A 423 4.85 -8.73 -29.80
N HIS A 424 4.83 -8.46 -31.09
CA HIS A 424 3.66 -8.02 -31.86
C HIS A 424 3.45 -8.93 -33.06
N ASP A 425 2.23 -9.44 -33.24
CA ASP A 425 1.88 -10.34 -34.35
C ASP A 425 2.90 -11.47 -34.57
N ASP A 426 3.27 -12.16 -33.47
CA ASP A 426 4.26 -13.24 -33.40
C ASP A 426 5.70 -12.86 -33.81
N ARG A 427 6.03 -11.56 -33.85
CA ARG A 427 7.39 -11.07 -34.13
C ARG A 427 7.90 -10.18 -33.00
N TRP A 428 9.19 -10.30 -32.70
CA TRP A 428 9.86 -9.40 -31.75
C TRP A 428 10.26 -8.10 -32.45
N LEU A 429 9.89 -6.98 -31.85
CA LEU A 429 10.21 -5.62 -32.30
C LEU A 429 10.97 -4.88 -31.21
N LEU A 430 11.86 -3.97 -31.61
CA LEU A 430 12.54 -3.07 -30.68
C LEU A 430 11.54 -2.07 -30.10
N ARG A 431 11.45 -1.99 -28.78
CA ARG A 431 10.65 -0.98 -28.10
C ARG A 431 11.49 0.21 -27.67
N GLU A 432 12.61 -0.05 -26.99
CA GLU A 432 13.58 0.99 -26.61
C GLU A 432 14.97 0.42 -26.29
N VAL A 433 15.95 1.33 -26.23
CA VAL A 433 17.30 1.08 -25.72
C VAL A 433 17.62 2.12 -24.65
N LEU A 434 18.02 1.67 -23.47
CA LEU A 434 18.34 2.53 -22.32
C LEU A 434 19.82 2.41 -21.94
N ASP A 435 20.44 3.53 -21.64
CA ASP A 435 21.80 3.54 -21.06
C ASP A 435 21.76 3.12 -19.59
N LEU A 436 22.60 2.16 -19.23
CA LEU A 436 22.89 1.90 -17.82
C LEU A 436 23.93 2.91 -17.38
N ALA A 437 23.50 3.96 -16.69
CA ALA A 437 24.41 4.94 -16.12
C ALA A 437 25.45 4.21 -15.25
N GLN A 438 26.72 4.25 -15.67
CA GLN A 438 27.81 3.79 -14.83
C GLN A 438 27.91 4.74 -13.64
N GLN A 439 27.59 4.26 -12.45
CA GLN A 439 28.07 4.93 -11.24
C GLN A 439 29.60 5.00 -11.35
N PRO A 440 30.23 6.17 -11.15
CA PRO A 440 31.68 6.26 -11.22
C PRO A 440 32.27 5.30 -10.19
N SER A 441 33.14 4.39 -10.66
CA SER A 441 34.03 3.66 -9.78
C SER A 441 34.94 4.69 -9.10
N SER A 442 34.86 4.72 -7.77
CA SER A 442 35.62 5.55 -6.83
C SER A 442 37.06 5.81 -7.20
#